data_AF-A0A1H5QYK7-F1
#
_entry.id   AF-A0A1H5QYK7-F1
#
_cell.length_a   1.000
_cell.length_b   1.000
_cell.length_c   1.000
_cell.angle_alpha   90.00
_cell.angle_beta   90.00
_cell.angle_gamma   90.00
#
_symmetry.space_group_name_H-M   'P 1'
#
loop_
_entity.id
_entity.type
_entity.pdbx_description
1 polymer ?
#
loop_
_entity_poly.entity_id
_entity_poly.type
_entity_poly.pdbx_seq_one_letter_code
_entity_poly.pdbx_strand_id
1 'polypeptide(L)'
;MPFFENLNGMGTEQGKRTRPWRLVALGAIGWGLFTAVVLHIISSRNPVYDTLSSYTVTDRGDGMLAASVLSLAIGSLAVLGALHAAGVPMSRTTRLLLALWSLGLAAAAVFPASYPEAPDPVSGEIHLYACLVAFLSLPGAAISLLESLRGRPERAAVVTAIRLSAVAFGLFAISFVFVRLSEAGVEPFREISDAFPIGVTQRLLLLADVVLLLTLLRVATRLESAFDGRREFGGVAVQAGHPAGVQEHHVVVRGEVAGPFDQRGGHLAGVHGIEHDALGAAEKP
;
A
#
# COMPACT_ATOMS: atom_id res chain seq x y z
N MET A 1 -12.97 42.13 5.01
CA MET A 1 -13.08 40.77 4.43
C MET A 1 -11.68 40.22 4.15
N PRO A 2 -11.15 39.25 4.93
CA PRO A 2 -9.85 38.64 4.62
C PRO A 2 -9.91 37.10 4.39
N PHE A 3 -11.07 36.53 4.05
CA PHE A 3 -11.25 35.07 4.01
C PHE A 3 -10.90 34.41 2.66
N PHE A 4 -10.74 35.18 1.57
CA PHE A 4 -10.60 34.64 0.21
C PHE A 4 -9.14 34.42 -0.25
N GLU A 5 -8.15 34.99 0.45
CA GLU A 5 -6.74 34.91 0.03
C GLU A 5 -6.04 33.59 0.43
N ASN A 6 -6.67 32.78 1.29
CA ASN A 6 -6.06 31.57 1.86
C ASN A 6 -6.35 30.26 1.09
N LEU A 7 -7.27 30.25 0.12
CA LEU A 7 -7.69 29.01 -0.54
C LEU A 7 -6.82 28.64 -1.75
N ASN A 8 -6.26 29.62 -2.47
CA ASN A 8 -5.36 29.39 -3.60
C ASN A 8 -3.96 28.88 -3.18
N GLY A 9 -3.52 29.18 -1.95
CA GLY A 9 -2.24 28.69 -1.44
C GLY A 9 -2.22 27.18 -1.16
N MET A 10 -3.32 26.61 -0.67
CA MET A 10 -3.32 25.23 -0.15
C MET A 10 -3.23 24.12 -1.21
N GLY A 11 -3.67 24.36 -2.46
CA GLY A 11 -3.58 23.38 -3.56
C GLY A 11 -2.16 23.24 -4.10
N THR A 12 -1.55 24.38 -4.43
CA THR A 12 -0.14 24.44 -4.89
C THR A 12 0.84 23.94 -3.83
N GLU A 13 0.55 24.11 -2.54
CA GLU A 13 1.35 23.59 -1.44
C GLU A 13 1.25 22.05 -1.29
N GLN A 14 0.10 21.44 -1.59
CA GLN A 14 -0.05 19.98 -1.51
C GLN A 14 0.75 19.25 -2.59
N GLY A 15 0.73 19.74 -3.85
CA GLY A 15 1.53 19.12 -4.91
C GLY A 15 3.04 19.35 -4.81
N LYS A 16 3.46 20.46 -4.18
CA LYS A 16 4.86 20.64 -3.76
C LYS A 16 5.27 19.62 -2.70
N ARG A 17 4.37 19.23 -1.79
CA ARG A 17 4.66 18.30 -0.68
C ARG A 17 4.80 16.84 -1.13
N THR A 18 4.07 16.38 -2.14
CA THR A 18 4.14 14.99 -2.64
C THR A 18 5.33 14.75 -3.57
N ARG A 19 5.75 15.77 -4.33
CA ARG A 19 6.86 15.70 -5.30
C ARG A 19 8.16 15.10 -4.74
N PRO A 20 8.70 15.53 -3.58
CA PRO A 20 9.92 14.93 -3.05
C PRO A 20 9.73 13.44 -2.73
N TRP A 21 8.61 13.06 -2.11
CA TRP A 21 8.31 11.65 -1.81
C TRP A 21 8.20 10.80 -3.07
N ARG A 22 7.57 11.32 -4.13
CA ARG A 22 7.48 10.62 -5.42
C ARG A 22 8.86 10.40 -6.04
N LEU A 23 9.72 11.42 -6.01
CA LEU A 23 11.07 11.32 -6.56
C LEU A 23 11.91 10.31 -5.77
N VAL A 24 11.85 10.36 -4.43
CA VAL A 24 12.55 9.38 -3.58
C VAL A 24 12.01 7.97 -3.82
N ALA A 25 10.69 7.79 -3.90
CA ALA A 25 10.08 6.48 -4.17
C ALA A 25 10.53 5.91 -5.51
N LEU A 26 10.43 6.67 -6.60
CA LEU A 26 10.84 6.22 -7.93
C LEU A 26 12.35 6.00 -8.03
N GLY A 27 13.15 6.90 -7.46
CA GLY A 27 14.61 6.78 -7.44
C GLY A 27 15.07 5.55 -6.68
N ALA A 28 14.53 5.32 -5.48
CA ALA A 28 14.92 4.19 -4.63
C ALA A 28 14.38 2.85 -5.17
N ILE A 29 13.14 2.80 -5.66
CA ILE A 29 12.61 1.58 -6.32
C ILE A 29 13.40 1.29 -7.60
N GLY A 30 13.63 2.30 -8.45
CA GLY A 30 14.39 2.17 -9.67
C GLY A 30 15.84 1.71 -9.43
N TRP A 31 16.51 2.29 -8.43
CA TRP A 31 17.85 1.87 -8.02
C TRP A 31 17.87 0.44 -7.47
N GLY A 32 16.87 0.06 -6.68
CA GLY A 32 16.72 -1.30 -6.19
C GLY A 32 16.59 -2.30 -7.33
N LEU A 33 15.69 -2.04 -8.28
CA LEU A 33 15.49 -2.89 -9.45
C LEU A 33 16.73 -2.95 -10.35
N PHE A 34 17.37 -1.81 -10.61
CA PHE A 34 18.61 -1.74 -11.38
C PHE A 34 19.69 -2.62 -10.74
N THR A 35 19.91 -2.47 -9.43
CA THR A 35 20.90 -3.24 -8.68
C THR A 35 20.60 -4.75 -8.74
N ALA A 36 19.33 -5.14 -8.57
CA ALA A 36 18.90 -6.53 -8.69
C ALA A 36 19.13 -7.10 -10.09
N VAL A 37 18.85 -6.33 -11.15
CA VAL A 37 19.08 -6.75 -12.54
C VAL A 37 20.57 -6.90 -12.83
N VAL A 38 21.41 -5.95 -12.40
CA VAL A 38 22.87 -6.08 -12.57
C VAL A 38 23.38 -7.31 -11.84
N LEU A 39 22.95 -7.52 -10.59
CA LEU A 39 23.31 -8.72 -9.82
C LEU A 39 22.89 -10.00 -10.53
N HIS A 40 21.70 -10.01 -11.14
CA HIS A 40 21.20 -11.14 -11.93
C HIS A 40 22.07 -11.48 -13.13
N ILE A 41 22.67 -10.46 -13.76
CA ILE A 41 23.51 -10.63 -14.96
C ILE A 41 24.91 -11.13 -14.58
N ILE A 42 25.46 -10.67 -13.45
CA ILE A 42 26.86 -10.96 -13.09
C ILE A 42 27.04 -12.20 -12.21
N SER A 43 25.99 -12.60 -11.47
CA SER A 43 26.01 -13.76 -10.58
C SER A 43 25.91 -15.07 -11.37
N SER A 44 26.59 -16.10 -10.90
CA SER A 44 26.52 -17.46 -11.44
C SER A 44 25.27 -18.27 -10.99
N ARG A 45 24.45 -17.72 -10.08
CA ARG A 45 23.24 -18.36 -9.56
C ARG A 45 22.20 -18.63 -10.65
N ASN A 46 21.55 -19.79 -10.58
CA ASN A 46 20.52 -20.21 -11.53
C ASN A 46 19.19 -19.49 -11.23
N PRO A 47 18.68 -18.63 -12.12
CA PRO A 47 17.51 -17.82 -11.83
C PRO A 47 16.19 -18.58 -11.73
N VAL A 48 16.16 -19.83 -12.21
CA VAL A 48 14.96 -20.67 -12.23
C VAL A 48 14.79 -21.41 -10.92
N TYR A 49 15.88 -21.98 -10.42
CA TYR A 49 15.87 -22.89 -9.25
C TYR A 49 16.47 -22.24 -8.00
N ASP A 50 17.35 -21.27 -8.14
CA ASP A 50 17.91 -20.56 -6.99
C ASP A 50 16.98 -19.40 -6.59
N THR A 51 16.59 -19.43 -5.31
CA THR A 51 15.91 -18.33 -4.63
C THR A 51 16.69 -17.03 -4.82
N LEU A 52 15.99 -15.91 -5.00
CA LEU A 52 16.62 -14.59 -5.03
C LEU A 52 17.42 -14.33 -3.74
N SER A 53 16.92 -14.79 -2.60
CA SER A 53 17.62 -14.69 -1.31
C SER A 53 18.97 -15.41 -1.28
N SER A 54 19.22 -16.41 -2.15
CA SER A 54 20.51 -17.09 -2.24
C SER A 54 21.60 -16.25 -2.88
N TYR A 55 21.23 -15.14 -3.55
CA TYR A 55 22.19 -14.21 -4.14
C TYR A 55 22.93 -13.37 -3.08
N THR A 56 22.63 -13.53 -1.79
CA THR A 56 23.53 -13.08 -0.71
C THR A 56 24.85 -13.85 -0.69
N VAL A 57 24.83 -15.09 -1.17
CA VAL A 57 25.99 -15.95 -1.33
C VAL A 57 26.25 -16.09 -2.83
N THR A 58 27.07 -15.20 -3.38
CA THR A 58 27.32 -15.08 -4.82
C THR A 58 28.82 -14.99 -5.09
N ASP A 59 29.25 -15.39 -6.28
CA ASP A 59 30.64 -15.24 -6.72
C ASP A 59 30.98 -13.79 -7.12
N ARG A 60 29.94 -13.00 -7.47
CA ARG A 60 30.05 -11.59 -7.85
C ARG A 60 28.88 -10.78 -7.34
N GLY A 61 29.13 -9.53 -6.99
CA GLY A 61 28.09 -8.60 -6.55
C GLY A 61 27.74 -8.72 -5.07
N ASP A 62 28.73 -9.02 -4.23
CA ASP A 62 28.57 -9.07 -2.78
C ASP A 62 27.87 -7.81 -2.25
N GLY A 63 26.86 -8.02 -1.40
CA GLY A 63 26.06 -6.95 -0.82
C GLY A 63 25.08 -6.28 -1.79
N MET A 64 25.10 -6.54 -3.10
CA MET A 64 24.18 -5.92 -4.06
C MET A 64 22.72 -6.30 -3.79
N LEU A 65 22.46 -7.54 -3.36
CA LEU A 65 21.10 -7.95 -3.00
C LEU A 65 20.60 -7.15 -1.79
N ALA A 66 21.42 -7.07 -0.73
CA ALA A 66 21.07 -6.31 0.47
C ALA A 66 20.83 -4.82 0.13
N ALA A 67 21.70 -4.22 -0.69
CA ALA A 67 21.54 -2.85 -1.16
C ALA A 67 20.26 -2.65 -1.98
N SER A 68 19.92 -3.61 -2.85
CA SER A 68 18.69 -3.60 -3.64
C SER A 68 17.44 -3.63 -2.75
N VAL A 69 17.39 -4.57 -1.80
CA VAL A 69 16.26 -4.75 -0.89
C VAL A 69 16.12 -3.56 0.06
N LEU A 70 17.21 -3.01 0.58
CA LEU A 70 17.20 -1.77 1.38
C LEU A 70 16.69 -0.57 0.57
N SER A 71 17.08 -0.48 -0.70
CA SER A 71 16.57 0.55 -1.60
C SER A 71 15.05 0.42 -1.82
N LEU A 72 14.54 -0.81 -1.96
CA LEU A 72 13.09 -1.06 -2.01
C LEU A 72 12.39 -0.69 -0.69
N ALA A 73 13.00 -0.96 0.46
CA ALA A 73 12.48 -0.56 1.77
C ALA A 73 12.34 0.97 1.88
N ILE A 74 13.38 1.71 1.49
CA ILE A 74 13.37 3.18 1.45
C ILE A 74 12.30 3.70 0.49
N GLY A 75 12.23 3.12 -0.71
CA GLY A 75 11.21 3.47 -1.70
C GLY A 75 9.79 3.25 -1.18
N SER A 76 9.58 2.19 -0.41
CA SER A 76 8.28 1.85 0.19
C SER A 76 7.86 2.83 1.29
N LEU A 77 8.80 3.26 2.14
CA LEU A 77 8.54 4.35 3.10
C LEU A 77 8.22 5.65 2.38
N ALA A 78 8.87 5.93 1.26
CA ALA A 78 8.55 7.10 0.45
C ALA A 78 7.17 7.00 -0.22
N VAL A 79 6.69 5.81 -0.59
CA VAL A 79 5.29 5.60 -1.02
C VAL A 79 4.31 5.91 0.12
N LEU A 80 4.59 5.46 1.35
CA LEU A 80 3.78 5.81 2.52
C LEU A 80 3.78 7.34 2.75
N GLY A 81 4.94 7.99 2.63
CA GLY A 81 5.07 9.45 2.68
C GLY A 81 4.27 10.16 1.59
N ALA A 82 4.28 9.65 0.36
CA ALA A 82 3.50 10.19 -0.76
C ALA A 82 1.99 10.05 -0.52
N LEU A 83 1.51 8.88 -0.05
CA LEU A 83 0.10 8.68 0.31
C LEU A 83 -0.34 9.64 1.42
N HIS A 84 0.52 9.84 2.44
CA HIS A 84 0.25 10.78 3.53
C HIS A 84 0.22 12.23 3.03
N ALA A 85 1.21 12.65 2.25
CA ALA A 85 1.30 14.00 1.71
C ALA A 85 0.16 14.33 0.73
N ALA A 86 -0.33 13.32 -0.02
CA ALA A 86 -1.47 13.44 -0.92
C ALA A 86 -2.83 13.47 -0.18
N GLY A 87 -2.84 13.36 1.15
CA GLY A 87 -4.06 13.37 1.95
C GLY A 87 -4.94 12.15 1.74
N VAL A 88 -4.38 11.01 1.31
CA VAL A 88 -5.14 9.77 1.15
C VAL A 88 -5.64 9.30 2.52
N PRO A 89 -6.95 9.06 2.70
CA PRO A 89 -7.48 8.59 3.99
C PRO A 89 -6.97 7.18 4.30
N MET A 90 -5.95 7.09 5.17
CA MET A 90 -5.36 5.83 5.60
C MET A 90 -5.75 5.51 7.05
N SER A 91 -6.27 4.31 7.26
CA SER A 91 -6.47 3.74 8.60
C SER A 91 -5.14 3.53 9.33
N ARG A 92 -5.18 3.32 10.65
CA ARG A 92 -3.99 2.94 11.43
C ARG A 92 -3.38 1.63 10.90
N THR A 93 -4.24 0.68 10.54
CA THR A 93 -3.86 -0.61 9.95
C THR A 93 -3.06 -0.43 8.66
N THR A 94 -3.54 0.39 7.71
CA THR A 94 -2.81 0.65 6.45
C THR A 94 -1.40 1.19 6.72
N ARG A 95 -1.25 2.15 7.65
CA ARG A 95 0.05 2.75 7.98
C ARG A 95 0.98 1.74 8.62
N LEU A 96 0.47 0.96 9.57
CA LEU A 96 1.25 -0.07 10.27
C LEU A 96 1.74 -1.13 9.29
N LEU A 97 0.88 -1.64 8.41
CA LEU A 97 1.25 -2.66 7.44
C LEU A 97 2.27 -2.15 6.41
N LEU A 98 2.16 -0.90 5.93
CA LEU A 98 3.21 -0.32 5.06
C LEU A 98 4.55 -0.15 5.79
N ALA A 99 4.52 0.19 7.08
CA ALA A 99 5.72 0.27 7.91
C ALA A 99 6.32 -1.13 8.12
N LEU A 100 5.51 -2.14 8.43
CA LEU A 100 5.93 -3.53 8.60
C LEU A 100 6.50 -4.14 7.32
N TRP A 101 5.93 -3.82 6.15
CA TRP A 101 6.51 -4.15 4.86
C TRP A 101 7.94 -3.61 4.74
N SER A 102 8.12 -2.31 4.99
CA SER A 102 9.42 -1.66 4.83
C SER A 102 10.46 -2.16 5.86
N LEU A 103 10.03 -2.34 7.11
CA LEU A 103 10.87 -2.89 8.19
C LEU A 103 11.23 -4.35 7.93
N GLY A 104 10.28 -5.16 7.44
CA GLY A 104 10.51 -6.56 7.08
C GLY A 104 11.52 -6.70 5.95
N LEU A 105 11.43 -5.87 4.89
CA LEU A 105 12.46 -5.82 3.85
C LEU A 105 13.83 -5.43 4.42
N ALA A 106 13.90 -4.40 5.25
CA ALA A 106 15.15 -3.96 5.85
C ALA A 106 15.77 -5.05 6.75
N ALA A 107 14.97 -5.72 7.57
CA ALA A 107 15.41 -6.84 8.38
C ALA A 107 15.89 -8.01 7.52
N ALA A 108 15.16 -8.40 6.48
CA ALA A 108 15.57 -9.46 5.56
C ALA A 108 16.89 -9.14 4.82
N ALA A 109 17.18 -7.85 4.59
CA ALA A 109 18.45 -7.43 3.98
C ALA A 109 19.62 -7.46 4.98
N VAL A 110 19.37 -7.11 6.24
CA VAL A 110 20.39 -7.08 7.33
C VAL A 110 20.71 -8.47 7.85
N PHE A 111 19.72 -9.37 7.84
CA PHE A 111 19.85 -10.77 8.25
C PHE A 111 19.68 -11.66 7.01
N PRO A 112 20.77 -12.06 6.34
CA PRO A 112 20.73 -12.98 5.21
C PRO A 112 20.11 -14.33 5.56
N ALA A 113 19.48 -14.96 4.55
CA ALA A 113 19.05 -16.35 4.66
C ALA A 113 20.26 -17.28 4.86
N SER A 114 20.06 -18.34 5.64
CA SER A 114 21.07 -19.37 5.89
C SER A 114 21.09 -20.38 4.74
N TYR A 115 22.28 -20.66 4.22
CA TYR A 115 22.49 -21.68 3.18
C TYR A 115 23.66 -22.60 3.56
N PRO A 116 23.74 -23.84 3.03
CA PRO A 116 24.83 -24.76 3.34
C PRO A 116 26.23 -24.18 3.08
N GLU A 117 26.38 -23.31 2.08
CA GLU A 117 27.63 -22.66 1.71
C GLU A 117 28.06 -21.58 2.72
N ALA A 118 27.11 -21.00 3.46
CA ALA A 118 27.32 -19.97 4.47
C ALA A 118 26.27 -20.09 5.59
N PRO A 119 26.43 -21.07 6.51
CA PRO A 119 25.42 -21.38 7.50
C PRO A 119 25.37 -20.32 8.62
N ASP A 120 24.19 -19.73 8.83
CA ASP A 120 23.85 -18.88 9.97
C ASP A 120 22.36 -19.07 10.32
N PRO A 121 22.03 -20.07 11.15
CA PRO A 121 20.64 -20.44 11.42
C PRO A 121 19.81 -19.30 12.04
N VAL A 122 20.41 -18.50 12.93
CA VAL A 122 19.71 -17.40 13.61
C VAL A 122 19.37 -16.29 12.61
N SER A 123 20.35 -15.89 11.78
CA SER A 123 20.08 -14.94 10.69
C SER A 123 19.03 -15.49 9.73
N GLY A 124 19.09 -16.79 9.40
CA GLY A 124 18.14 -17.47 8.53
C GLY A 124 16.70 -17.45 9.05
N GLU A 125 16.49 -17.67 10.35
CA GLU A 125 15.16 -17.58 10.98
C GLU A 125 14.62 -16.14 10.95
N ILE A 126 15.46 -15.16 11.29
CA ILE A 126 15.08 -13.74 11.24
C ILE A 126 14.69 -13.36 9.81
N HIS A 127 15.48 -13.76 8.80
CA HIS A 127 15.20 -13.53 7.39
C HIS A 127 13.83 -14.08 6.98
N LEU A 128 13.55 -15.33 7.36
CA LEU A 128 12.31 -16.03 7.03
C LEU A 128 11.10 -15.28 7.59
N TYR A 129 11.10 -14.97 8.88
CA TYR A 129 9.98 -14.27 9.51
C TYR A 129 9.85 -12.83 9.01
N ALA A 130 10.97 -12.15 8.75
CA ALA A 130 10.96 -10.81 8.16
C ALA A 130 10.34 -10.80 6.75
N CYS A 131 10.68 -11.77 5.90
CA CYS A 131 10.06 -11.96 4.59
C CYS A 131 8.57 -12.27 4.71
N LEU A 132 8.17 -13.17 5.61
CA LEU A 132 6.77 -13.51 5.83
C LEU A 132 5.94 -12.28 6.24
N VAL A 133 6.44 -11.52 7.23
CA VAL A 133 5.80 -10.28 7.68
C VAL A 133 5.72 -9.29 6.53
N ALA A 134 6.79 -9.12 5.76
CA ALA A 134 6.78 -8.21 4.61
C ALA A 134 5.72 -8.64 3.59
N PHE A 135 5.83 -9.83 3.01
CA PHE A 135 4.98 -10.30 1.92
C PHE A 135 3.49 -10.36 2.27
N LEU A 136 3.13 -10.54 3.54
CA LEU A 136 1.73 -10.44 3.98
C LEU A 136 1.27 -9.00 4.21
N SER A 137 2.18 -8.12 4.66
CA SER A 137 1.83 -6.76 5.05
C SER A 137 1.47 -5.88 3.87
N LEU A 138 2.19 -5.95 2.74
CA LEU A 138 1.91 -5.10 1.59
C LEU A 138 0.51 -5.33 0.97
N PRO A 139 0.12 -6.56 0.59
CA PRO A 139 -1.24 -6.82 0.12
C PRO A 139 -2.28 -6.52 1.21
N GLY A 140 -1.99 -6.79 2.48
CA GLY A 140 -2.85 -6.40 3.60
C GLY A 140 -3.09 -4.89 3.68
N ALA A 141 -2.05 -4.08 3.50
CA ALA A 141 -2.14 -2.62 3.49
C ALA A 141 -2.98 -2.11 2.31
N ALA A 142 -2.81 -2.73 1.14
CA ALA A 142 -3.57 -2.40 -0.05
C ALA A 142 -5.05 -2.77 0.12
N ILE A 143 -5.35 -3.94 0.71
CA ILE A 143 -6.72 -4.36 1.06
C ILE A 143 -7.36 -3.36 2.03
N SER A 144 -6.66 -2.98 3.10
CA SER A 144 -7.20 -2.02 4.08
C SER A 144 -7.37 -0.61 3.51
N LEU A 145 -6.74 -0.29 2.38
CA LEU A 145 -6.92 0.96 1.65
C LEU A 145 -8.15 0.95 0.73
N LEU A 146 -8.68 -0.23 0.33
CA LEU A 146 -9.76 -0.33 -0.67
C LEU A 146 -11.04 0.42 -0.27
N GLU A 147 -11.32 0.51 1.02
CA GLU A 147 -12.48 1.26 1.54
C GLU A 147 -12.38 2.74 1.20
N SER A 148 -11.18 3.33 1.37
CA SER A 148 -10.92 4.73 1.05
C SER A 148 -11.07 5.02 -0.45
N LEU A 149 -11.04 3.99 -1.31
CA LEU A 149 -11.10 4.07 -2.77
C LEU A 149 -12.49 3.73 -3.33
N ARG A 150 -13.53 3.58 -2.49
CA ARG A 150 -14.89 3.35 -2.96
C ARG A 150 -15.34 4.44 -3.94
N GLY A 151 -15.96 4.02 -5.04
CA GLY A 151 -16.42 4.91 -6.12
C GLY A 151 -15.31 5.53 -6.96
N ARG A 152 -14.04 5.15 -6.78
CA ARG A 152 -12.91 5.70 -7.53
C ARG A 152 -12.36 4.71 -8.57
N PRO A 153 -11.95 5.19 -9.76
CA PRO A 153 -11.42 4.32 -10.82
C PRO A 153 -10.12 3.60 -10.41
N GLU A 154 -9.31 4.19 -9.53
CA GLU A 154 -8.06 3.61 -9.05
C GLU A 154 -8.26 2.29 -8.31
N ARG A 155 -9.45 2.07 -7.72
CA ARG A 155 -9.77 0.84 -6.98
C ARG A 155 -9.57 -0.41 -7.82
N ALA A 156 -9.92 -0.38 -9.11
CA ALA A 156 -9.78 -1.54 -9.99
C ALA A 156 -8.31 -1.95 -10.17
N ALA A 157 -7.42 -0.98 -10.36
CA ALA A 157 -5.99 -1.24 -10.48
C ALA A 157 -5.40 -1.82 -9.18
N VAL A 158 -5.80 -1.27 -8.03
CA VAL A 158 -5.37 -1.79 -6.71
C VAL A 158 -5.85 -3.23 -6.50
N VAL A 159 -7.11 -3.54 -6.83
CA VAL A 159 -7.65 -4.91 -6.74
C VAL A 159 -6.88 -5.89 -7.64
N THR A 160 -6.57 -5.49 -8.88
CA THR A 160 -5.78 -6.33 -9.79
C THR A 160 -4.38 -6.59 -9.24
N ALA A 161 -3.71 -5.55 -8.71
CA ALA A 161 -2.38 -5.70 -8.11
C ALA A 161 -2.40 -6.57 -6.84
N ILE A 162 -3.42 -6.45 -5.99
CA ILE A 162 -3.63 -7.33 -4.83
C ILE A 162 -3.77 -8.79 -5.29
N ARG A 163 -4.58 -9.05 -6.32
CA ARG A 163 -4.76 -10.41 -6.85
C ARG A 163 -3.46 -10.99 -7.40
N LEU A 164 -2.69 -10.18 -8.13
CA LEU A 164 -1.39 -10.59 -8.65
C LEU A 164 -0.43 -10.96 -7.52
N SER A 165 -0.31 -10.10 -6.49
CA SER A 165 0.52 -10.36 -5.31
C SER A 165 0.05 -11.62 -4.57
N ALA A 166 -1.25 -11.79 -4.34
CA ALA A 166 -1.80 -12.98 -3.67
C ALA A 166 -1.54 -14.28 -4.44
N VAL A 167 -1.71 -14.28 -5.77
CA VAL A 167 -1.41 -15.45 -6.61
C VAL A 167 0.08 -15.76 -6.58
N ALA A 168 0.94 -14.75 -6.75
CA ALA A 168 2.38 -14.94 -6.73
C ALA A 168 2.88 -15.42 -5.35
N PHE A 169 2.29 -14.91 -4.27
CA PHE A 169 2.56 -15.36 -2.91
C PHE A 169 2.14 -16.83 -2.72
N GLY A 170 0.95 -17.21 -3.18
CA GLY A 170 0.50 -18.61 -3.13
C GLY A 170 1.45 -19.54 -3.89
N LEU A 171 1.87 -19.17 -5.10
CA LEU A 171 2.84 -19.95 -5.89
C LEU A 171 4.19 -20.08 -5.18
N PHE A 172 4.72 -18.99 -4.63
CA PHE A 172 5.98 -19.02 -3.89
C PHE A 172 5.86 -19.84 -2.61
N ALA A 173 4.79 -19.66 -1.83
CA ALA A 173 4.55 -20.41 -0.60
C ALA A 173 4.46 -21.92 -0.85
N ILE A 174 3.76 -22.35 -1.92
CA ILE A 174 3.71 -23.76 -2.33
C ILE A 174 5.11 -24.27 -2.71
N SER A 175 5.85 -23.50 -3.54
CA SER A 175 7.22 -23.85 -3.93
C SER A 175 8.12 -24.06 -2.70
N PHE A 176 8.03 -23.12 -1.76
CA PHE A 176 8.82 -23.10 -0.55
C PHE A 176 8.48 -24.28 0.37
N VAL A 177 7.20 -24.59 0.55
CA VAL A 177 6.77 -25.77 1.32
C VAL A 177 7.29 -27.06 0.69
N PHE A 178 7.25 -27.20 -0.64
CA PHE A 178 7.80 -28.38 -1.31
C PHE A 178 9.31 -28.52 -1.06
N VAL A 179 10.08 -27.43 -1.17
CA VAL A 179 11.51 -27.44 -0.84
C VAL A 179 11.74 -27.82 0.62
N ARG A 180 10.97 -27.28 1.58
CA ARG A 180 11.12 -27.62 3.00
C ARG A 180 10.75 -29.07 3.33
N LEU A 181 9.76 -29.64 2.65
CA LEU A 181 9.40 -31.05 2.80
C LEU A 181 10.47 -31.97 2.19
N SER A 182 11.06 -31.56 1.06
CA SER A 182 12.21 -32.23 0.45
C SER A 182 13.43 -32.23 1.37
N GLU A 183 13.80 -31.07 1.94
CA GLU A 183 14.88 -30.94 2.93
C GLU A 183 14.64 -31.77 4.21
N ALA A 184 13.37 -31.97 4.58
CA ALA A 184 12.98 -32.83 5.71
C ALA A 184 12.98 -34.34 5.39
N GLY A 185 13.30 -34.73 4.14
CA GLY A 185 13.33 -36.13 3.70
C GLY A 185 11.96 -36.78 3.52
N VAL A 186 10.91 -35.99 3.26
CA VAL A 186 9.55 -36.50 3.06
C VAL A 186 9.34 -36.86 1.59
N GLU A 187 9.10 -38.14 1.30
CA GLU A 187 8.74 -38.61 -0.05
C GLU A 187 7.28 -38.22 -0.41
N PRO A 188 6.95 -37.88 -1.67
CA PRO A 188 7.80 -37.79 -2.86
C PRO A 188 8.28 -36.36 -3.15
N PHE A 189 8.49 -35.53 -2.12
CA PHE A 189 8.72 -34.08 -2.32
C PHE A 189 10.09 -33.77 -2.91
N ARG A 190 11.03 -34.72 -2.90
CA ARG A 190 12.35 -34.56 -3.52
C ARG A 190 12.24 -34.40 -5.03
N GLU A 191 11.56 -35.32 -5.71
CA GLU A 191 11.35 -35.21 -7.16
C GLU A 191 10.47 -34.01 -7.53
N ILE A 192 9.50 -33.67 -6.67
CA ILE A 192 8.61 -32.53 -6.89
C ILE A 192 9.38 -31.20 -6.76
N SER A 193 10.23 -31.05 -5.73
CA SER A 193 10.99 -29.82 -5.51
C SER A 193 11.98 -29.56 -6.63
N ASP A 194 12.61 -30.61 -7.17
CA ASP A 194 13.57 -30.50 -8.28
C ASP A 194 12.89 -30.00 -9.57
N ALA A 195 11.61 -30.33 -9.76
CA ALA A 195 10.81 -29.87 -10.89
C ALA A 195 10.19 -28.48 -10.69
N PHE A 196 10.08 -27.98 -9.45
CA PHE A 196 9.36 -26.75 -9.14
C PHE A 196 10.29 -25.52 -9.11
N PRO A 197 10.04 -24.48 -9.95
CA PRO A 197 10.98 -23.38 -10.11
C PRO A 197 10.81 -22.32 -8.99
N ILE A 198 11.29 -22.62 -7.78
CA ILE A 198 11.20 -21.72 -6.61
C ILE A 198 11.84 -20.34 -6.87
N GLY A 199 12.92 -20.30 -7.66
CA GLY A 199 13.57 -19.05 -8.06
C GLY A 199 12.66 -18.16 -8.90
N VAL A 200 11.85 -18.74 -9.80
CA VAL A 200 10.88 -18.01 -10.61
C VAL A 200 9.74 -17.48 -9.73
N THR A 201 9.16 -18.33 -8.88
CA THR A 201 8.00 -17.92 -8.08
C THR A 201 8.33 -16.82 -7.08
N GLN A 202 9.52 -16.83 -6.47
CA GLN A 202 9.98 -15.72 -5.62
C GLN A 202 10.16 -14.41 -6.39
N ARG A 203 10.70 -14.47 -7.63
CA ARG A 203 10.86 -13.29 -8.49
C ARG A 203 9.50 -12.73 -8.93
N LEU A 204 8.55 -13.60 -9.25
CA LEU A 204 7.18 -13.21 -9.58
C LEU A 204 6.49 -12.53 -8.39
N LEU A 205 6.69 -13.05 -7.17
CA LEU A 205 6.19 -12.42 -5.95
C LEU A 205 6.78 -11.01 -5.77
N LEU A 206 8.10 -10.88 -5.82
CA LEU A 206 8.74 -9.57 -5.68
C LEU A 206 8.28 -8.59 -6.77
N LEU A 207 8.15 -9.04 -8.03
CA LEU A 207 7.66 -8.22 -9.13
C LEU A 207 6.20 -7.78 -8.91
N ALA A 208 5.35 -8.70 -8.45
CA ALA A 208 3.95 -8.39 -8.12
C ALA A 208 3.84 -7.34 -7.02
N ASP A 209 4.69 -7.42 -6.00
CA ASP A 209 4.72 -6.45 -4.91
C ASP A 209 5.28 -5.09 -5.35
N VAL A 210 6.27 -5.06 -6.24
CA VAL A 210 6.74 -3.82 -6.87
C VAL A 210 5.62 -3.19 -7.70
N VAL A 211 4.88 -3.97 -8.47
CA VAL A 211 3.70 -3.49 -9.22
C VAL A 211 2.65 -2.92 -8.27
N LEU A 212 2.40 -3.58 -7.14
CA LEU A 212 1.48 -3.11 -6.11
C LEU A 212 1.95 -1.77 -5.50
N LEU A 213 3.22 -1.64 -5.12
CA LEU A 213 3.81 -0.40 -4.62
C LEU A 213 3.69 0.75 -5.62
N LEU A 214 4.02 0.51 -6.89
CA LEU A 214 3.90 1.52 -7.95
C LEU A 214 2.44 1.89 -8.20
N THR A 215 1.50 0.95 -8.04
CA THR A 215 0.06 1.22 -8.10
C THR A 215 -0.38 2.12 -6.94
N LEU A 216 0.09 1.88 -5.72
CA LEU A 216 -0.18 2.75 -4.57
C LEU A 216 0.43 4.14 -4.74
N LEU A 217 1.65 4.24 -5.30
CA LEU A 217 2.26 5.52 -5.64
C LEU A 217 1.42 6.27 -6.68
N ARG A 218 0.90 5.57 -7.69
CA ARG A 218 -0.01 6.15 -8.69
C ARG A 218 -1.29 6.67 -8.05
N VAL A 219 -1.87 5.95 -7.08
CA VAL A 219 -3.03 6.43 -6.30
C VAL A 219 -2.72 7.78 -5.63
N ALA A 220 -1.57 7.90 -4.96
CA ALA A 220 -1.15 9.16 -4.33
C ALA A 220 -1.12 10.31 -5.36
N THR A 221 -0.49 10.10 -6.51
CA THR A 221 -0.38 11.14 -7.55
C THR A 221 -1.72 11.53 -8.19
N ARG A 222 -2.65 10.58 -8.36
CA ARG A 222 -3.94 10.84 -9.01
C ARG A 222 -4.91 11.58 -8.09
N LEU A 223 -4.92 11.21 -6.80
CA LEU A 223 -5.78 11.85 -5.83
C LEU A 223 -5.36 13.30 -5.59
N GLU A 224 -4.07 13.57 -5.57
CA GLU A 224 -3.52 14.93 -5.57
C GLU A 224 -4.04 15.76 -6.74
N SER A 225 -3.89 15.29 -7.99
CA SER A 225 -4.36 16.02 -9.18
C SER A 225 -5.88 16.27 -9.17
N ALA A 226 -6.67 15.33 -8.64
CA ALA A 226 -8.12 15.48 -8.53
C ALA A 226 -8.55 16.51 -7.48
N PHE A 227 -7.75 16.72 -6.43
CA PHE A 227 -7.99 17.80 -5.46
C PHE A 227 -7.66 19.18 -6.03
N ASP A 228 -6.61 19.28 -6.85
CA ASP A 228 -6.19 20.54 -7.47
C ASP A 228 -7.23 21.00 -8.50
N GLY A 229 -7.65 20.13 -9.43
CA GLY A 229 -8.61 20.48 -10.48
C GLY A 229 -10.00 20.88 -9.96
N ARG A 230 -10.53 20.21 -8.91
CA ARG A 230 -11.83 20.61 -8.31
C ARG A 230 -11.79 22.00 -7.67
N ARG A 231 -10.63 22.45 -7.19
CA ARG A 231 -10.47 23.79 -6.61
C ARG A 231 -10.40 24.87 -7.67
N GLU A 232 -9.72 24.62 -8.80
CA GLU A 232 -9.69 25.56 -9.93
C GLU A 232 -11.11 25.82 -10.47
N PHE A 233 -11.91 24.78 -10.73
CA PHE A 233 -13.28 24.95 -11.21
C PHE A 233 -14.22 25.61 -10.17
N GLY A 234 -14.03 25.32 -8.88
CA GLY A 234 -14.79 25.96 -7.80
C GLY A 234 -14.46 27.46 -7.64
N GLY A 235 -13.22 27.86 -7.89
CA GLY A 235 -12.79 29.27 -7.87
C GLY A 235 -13.34 30.09 -9.04
N VAL A 236 -13.39 29.50 -10.24
CA VAL A 236 -13.95 30.17 -11.44
C VAL A 236 -15.47 30.37 -11.33
N ALA A 237 -16.20 29.44 -10.72
CA ALA A 237 -17.65 29.54 -10.56
C ALA A 237 -18.09 30.67 -9.61
N VAL A 238 -17.23 31.13 -8.69
CA VAL A 238 -17.55 32.22 -7.75
C VAL A 238 -17.31 33.61 -8.35
N GLN A 239 -16.54 33.72 -9.44
CA GLN A 239 -16.19 35.02 -10.05
C GLN A 239 -17.11 35.44 -11.21
N ALA A 240 -18.11 34.62 -11.57
CA ALA A 240 -19.11 34.93 -12.61
C ALA A 240 -20.40 35.57 -12.06
N GLY A 241 -20.40 36.05 -10.82
CA GLY A 241 -21.52 36.76 -10.21
C GLY A 241 -21.21 38.25 -10.01
N HIS A 242 -21.15 39.02 -11.09
CA HIS A 242 -21.25 40.48 -11.02
C HIS A 242 -22.74 40.85 -11.04
N PRO A 243 -23.36 41.30 -9.94
CA PRO A 243 -24.71 41.83 -10.00
C PRO A 243 -24.66 43.18 -10.73
N ALA A 244 -25.17 43.20 -11.96
CA ALA A 244 -25.55 44.44 -12.63
C ALA A 244 -26.54 45.20 -11.72
N GLY A 245 -26.30 46.51 -11.59
CA GLY A 245 -26.91 47.37 -10.58
C GLY A 245 -28.43 47.34 -10.54
N VAL A 246 -28.95 47.23 -9.32
CA VAL A 246 -30.34 47.50 -8.96
C VAL A 246 -30.50 49.02 -8.86
N GLN A 247 -31.26 49.62 -9.79
CA GLN A 247 -31.90 50.92 -9.57
C GLN A 247 -33.13 50.70 -8.69
N GLU A 248 -33.14 51.32 -7.51
CA GLU A 248 -34.30 51.35 -6.62
C GLU A 248 -35.39 52.24 -7.21
N HIS A 249 -36.56 51.66 -7.48
CA HIS A 249 -37.80 52.42 -7.67
C HIS A 249 -38.76 52.12 -6.53
N HIS A 250 -39.03 53.19 -5.77
CA HIS A 250 -40.01 53.30 -4.71
C HIS A 250 -41.42 52.97 -5.23
N VAL A 251 -42.07 51.93 -4.68
CA VAL A 251 -43.53 51.74 -4.79
C VAL A 251 -44.07 51.33 -3.43
N VAL A 252 -44.90 52.23 -2.88
CA VAL A 252 -45.75 52.04 -1.70
C VAL A 252 -47.04 51.39 -2.17
N VAL A 253 -47.38 50.18 -1.71
CA VAL A 253 -48.79 49.75 -1.55
C VAL A 253 -48.94 48.82 -0.34
N ARG A 254 -50.05 49.04 0.33
CA ARG A 254 -50.55 48.66 1.65
C ARG A 254 -51.34 47.35 1.65
N GLY A 255 -51.32 46.66 2.80
CA GLY A 255 -52.36 45.72 3.26
C GLY A 255 -51.99 44.23 3.19
N GLU A 256 -52.50 43.30 3.99
CA GLU A 256 -53.08 43.28 5.35
C GLU A 256 -53.35 41.77 5.66
N VAL A 257 -53.24 41.36 6.93
CA VAL A 257 -53.97 40.27 7.64
C VAL A 257 -53.62 38.77 7.47
N ALA A 258 -53.46 38.14 8.67
CA ALA A 258 -53.69 36.75 9.13
C ALA A 258 -52.78 35.62 8.58
N GLY A 259 -52.37 34.59 9.32
CA GLY A 259 -52.73 34.01 10.63
C GLY A 259 -52.19 32.56 10.66
N PRO A 260 -52.09 31.88 11.82
CA PRO A 260 -51.09 30.83 12.06
C PRO A 260 -51.58 29.40 11.82
N PHE A 261 -50.66 28.47 11.53
CA PHE A 261 -50.90 27.03 11.63
C PHE A 261 -49.77 26.30 12.35
N ASP A 262 -50.17 25.70 13.47
CA ASP A 262 -49.51 24.66 14.27
C ASP A 262 -49.67 23.29 13.57
N GLN A 263 -48.69 22.38 13.71
CA GLN A 263 -48.90 20.97 14.07
C GLN A 263 -47.60 20.13 14.11
N ARG A 264 -47.25 19.72 15.35
CA ARG A 264 -47.02 18.34 15.84
C ARG A 264 -46.24 17.30 15.01
N GLY A 265 -45.23 16.70 15.67
CA GLY A 265 -45.34 15.30 16.13
C GLY A 265 -44.33 14.24 15.65
N GLY A 266 -43.76 13.48 16.60
CA GLY A 266 -43.15 12.13 16.47
C GLY A 266 -41.62 12.13 16.35
N HIS A 267 -40.78 11.82 17.34
CA HIS A 267 -40.70 10.69 18.30
C HIS A 267 -40.54 9.33 17.62
N LEU A 268 -39.29 8.86 17.48
CA LEU A 268 -38.99 7.45 17.21
C LEU A 268 -37.91 6.93 18.17
N ALA A 269 -38.25 5.76 18.69
CA ALA A 269 -37.68 5.01 19.80
C ALA A 269 -36.23 4.55 19.59
N GLY A 270 -35.51 4.48 20.71
CA GLY A 270 -34.26 3.76 20.85
C GLY A 270 -34.47 2.25 20.88
N VAL A 271 -33.48 1.54 20.37
CA VAL A 271 -33.37 0.08 20.41
C VAL A 271 -32.24 -0.27 21.38
N HIS A 272 -32.62 -0.89 22.50
CA HIS A 272 -31.72 -1.49 23.48
C HIS A 272 -32.03 -3.00 23.53
N GLY A 273 -30.98 -3.81 23.62
CA GLY A 273 -31.07 -5.18 24.13
C GLY A 273 -30.63 -6.26 23.14
N ILE A 274 -29.35 -6.62 23.19
CA ILE A 274 -28.92 -8.02 22.96
C ILE A 274 -27.95 -8.36 24.08
N GLU A 275 -28.44 -9.17 25.02
CA GLU A 275 -27.65 -9.89 26.01
C GLU A 275 -26.89 -11.01 25.29
N HIS A 276 -25.61 -11.19 25.62
CA HIS A 276 -24.83 -12.35 25.21
C HIS A 276 -24.57 -13.21 26.45
N ASP A 277 -25.22 -14.36 26.46
CA ASP A 277 -24.98 -15.46 27.39
C ASP A 277 -23.55 -16.02 27.26
N ALA A 278 -22.97 -16.32 28.41
CA ALA A 278 -21.67 -16.91 28.57
C ALA A 278 -21.74 -18.45 28.40
N LEU A 279 -20.96 -18.96 27.45
CA LEU A 279 -20.54 -20.36 27.33
C LEU A 279 -19.01 -20.33 27.44
N GLY A 280 -18.28 -21.16 28.16
CA GLY A 280 -18.56 -22.36 28.94
C GLY A 280 -17.17 -22.93 29.25
N ALA A 281 -16.90 -23.19 30.53
CA ALA A 281 -15.63 -23.76 30.98
C ALA A 281 -15.59 -25.26 30.62
N ALA A 282 -14.48 -25.71 30.03
CA ALA A 282 -14.19 -27.12 29.82
C ALA A 282 -13.07 -27.55 30.77
N GLU A 283 -13.44 -28.39 31.72
CA GLU A 283 -12.58 -29.11 32.65
C GLU A 283 -12.04 -30.40 31.98
N LYS A 284 -10.77 -30.72 32.22
CA LYS A 284 -10.12 -32.01 31.92
C LYS A 284 -10.54 -33.07 32.94
N PRO A 285 -10.49 -34.36 32.60
CA PRO A 285 -9.25 -35.14 32.80
C PRO A 285 -8.62 -35.65 31.52
#